data_AF-B2FND1-F1
#
_entry.id   AF-B2FND1-F1
#
_cell.length_a   1.000
_cell.length_b   1.000
_cell.length_c   1.000
_cell.angle_alpha   90.00
_cell.angle_beta   90.00
_cell.angle_gamma   90.00
#
_symmetry.space_group_name_H-M   'P 1'
#
loop_
_entity.id
_entity.type
_entity.pdbx_description
1 polymer ?
#
loop_
_entity_poly.entity_id
_entity_poly.type
_entity_poly.pdbx_seq_one_letter_code
_entity_poly.pdbx_strand_id
1 'polypeptide(L)'
;MAPSPACGAPRTGQALLTSFKDDPMPAAVSPRPRAAGWRSLLLLALASASLPAAAQSMACGTYKDSNGNTTLTLESEGHGFLSGPYQATEELRIARQEDVLGTGNLSTGQLENWYFSDNDRTISTPYREFTREHAAACKTMPQPVEDGCVMNTSECLEALPEAAPVKLHAWCAEGVGAACMRLLETYQQQAKDAAPGKEEPPIPEICREELPSFDAEGCMTAAKEIASEMMGKALLGLQHSVDAPLPPAQLDELIDLCRVQQGETFCADTAETLWSSGRLQEARDALQRSYAQRADAPACGPAKDLAVLASAPAAALTPVPAAALPCGSFEAERSVLSQLRFLEGGVVEAGGREQPLRASLRDGRILIHRDIGSDFVLQLLQNGNLVGIDSGNRFAYYERKPAAGTTRCTP
;
A
#
# COMPACT_ATOMS: atom_id res chain seq x y z
N MET A 1 46.81 -10.75 27.97
CA MET A 1 46.27 -9.89 29.05
C MET A 1 44.80 -9.66 28.76
N ALA A 2 43.97 -9.93 29.75
CA ALA A 2 42.51 -10.02 29.73
C ALA A 2 41.83 -8.62 29.80
N PRO A 3 40.52 -8.48 30.09
CA PRO A 3 39.37 -8.70 29.22
C PRO A 3 38.29 -7.58 29.32
N SER A 4 37.11 -7.81 28.72
CA SER A 4 35.84 -7.04 28.81
C SER A 4 35.38 -6.61 30.21
N PRO A 5 34.35 -5.73 30.28
CA PRO A 5 33.33 -5.85 31.32
C PRO A 5 31.90 -5.99 30.76
N ALA A 6 31.15 -6.82 31.47
CA ALA A 6 29.76 -7.17 31.29
C ALA A 6 28.82 -6.15 31.96
N CYS A 7 27.59 -6.06 31.43
CA CYS A 7 26.45 -5.45 32.09
C CYS A 7 25.94 -6.35 33.23
N GLY A 8 25.67 -5.77 34.39
CA GLY A 8 24.98 -6.39 35.51
C GLY A 8 23.83 -5.50 36.01
N ALA A 9 22.64 -6.09 36.12
CA ALA A 9 21.62 -5.76 37.14
C ALA A 9 21.78 -6.80 38.30
N PRO A 10 21.04 -6.81 39.43
CA PRO A 10 19.86 -6.02 39.86
C PRO A 10 19.87 -5.62 41.38
N ARG A 11 18.79 -4.98 41.90
CA ARG A 11 18.27 -5.03 43.31
C ARG A 11 17.02 -4.11 43.43
N THR A 12 15.78 -4.62 43.54
CA THR A 12 14.97 -5.02 44.73
C THR A 12 14.56 -3.92 45.73
N GLY A 13 13.24 -3.83 45.98
CA GLY A 13 12.58 -3.25 47.18
C GLY A 13 11.20 -2.67 46.85
N GLN A 14 10.09 -3.43 46.97
CA GLN A 14 9.07 -3.39 48.06
C GLN A 14 8.47 -2.00 48.36
N ALA A 15 7.22 -1.78 48.73
CA ALA A 15 5.89 -2.43 48.68
C ALA A 15 5.00 -1.50 49.55
N LEU A 16 3.77 -1.15 49.16
CA LEU A 16 2.72 -0.76 50.13
C LEU A 16 1.31 -0.83 49.52
N LEU A 17 0.49 -1.65 50.16
CA LEU A 17 -0.94 -1.89 49.97
C LEU A 17 -1.77 -1.10 50.99
N THR A 18 -3.09 -1.15 50.80
CA THR A 18 -4.24 -0.75 51.67
C THR A 18 -4.91 0.57 51.27
N SER A 19 -6.24 0.76 51.28
CA SER A 19 -7.43 -0.12 51.35
C SER A 19 -8.68 0.77 51.12
N PHE A 20 -9.75 0.15 50.62
CA PHE A 20 -11.11 0.65 50.33
C PHE A 20 -11.83 1.46 51.44
N LYS A 21 -12.70 2.39 51.03
CA LYS A 21 -13.97 2.74 51.72
C LYS A 21 -14.99 3.44 50.79
N ASP A 22 -16.08 2.72 50.46
CA ASP A 22 -17.37 3.24 49.93
C ASP A 22 -18.11 4.04 51.04
N ASP A 23 -18.91 5.10 50.81
CA ASP A 23 -20.25 5.19 50.15
C ASP A 23 -20.81 6.65 50.41
N PRO A 24 -22.01 7.12 49.98
CA PRO A 24 -22.47 7.53 48.65
C PRO A 24 -23.21 8.92 48.61
N MET A 25 -23.86 9.24 47.47
CA MET A 25 -24.96 10.23 47.23
C MET A 25 -24.61 11.66 46.74
N PRO A 26 -25.54 12.41 46.08
CA PRO A 26 -25.85 12.28 44.65
C PRO A 26 -25.82 13.66 43.94
N ALA A 27 -25.44 13.74 42.67
CA ALA A 27 -25.61 14.98 41.91
C ALA A 27 -26.30 14.70 40.58
N ALA A 28 -27.49 15.29 40.47
CA ALA A 28 -28.45 15.14 39.40
C ALA A 28 -27.84 15.24 38.00
N VAL A 29 -28.08 14.20 37.21
CA VAL A 29 -27.95 14.25 35.76
C VAL A 29 -29.11 15.08 35.22
N SER A 30 -28.86 16.35 34.93
CA SER A 30 -29.75 17.14 34.08
C SER A 30 -29.57 16.70 32.62
N PRO A 31 -30.64 16.35 31.88
CA PRO A 31 -30.55 16.01 30.48
C PRO A 31 -30.34 17.32 29.70
N ARG A 32 -29.22 17.45 29.01
CA ARG A 32 -29.03 18.53 28.02
C ARG A 32 -29.14 17.97 26.59
N PRO A 33 -29.74 18.75 25.69
CA PRO A 33 -30.48 18.26 24.56
C PRO A 33 -29.57 17.72 23.46
N ARG A 34 -30.05 16.64 22.81
CA ARG A 34 -29.52 16.13 21.56
C ARG A 34 -29.61 17.20 20.47
N ALA A 35 -28.54 17.27 19.68
CA ALA A 35 -28.54 17.53 18.24
C ALA A 35 -29.24 18.82 17.76
N ALA A 36 -28.50 19.92 17.71
CA ALA A 36 -28.63 20.96 16.68
C ALA A 36 -27.49 21.97 16.88
N GLY A 37 -26.35 21.79 16.22
CA GLY A 37 -25.25 22.75 16.35
C GLY A 37 -24.06 22.55 15.41
N TRP A 38 -23.77 21.32 15.00
CA TRP A 38 -22.58 21.08 14.15
C TRP A 38 -22.80 21.28 12.65
N ARG A 39 -24.04 21.23 12.16
CA ARG A 39 -24.35 21.42 10.73
C ARG A 39 -24.29 22.88 10.25
N SER A 40 -24.31 23.86 11.16
CA SER A 40 -24.43 25.27 10.76
C SER A 40 -23.10 26.01 10.61
N LEU A 41 -21.98 25.41 11.04
CA LEU A 41 -20.63 25.99 10.83
C LEU A 41 -19.94 25.44 9.56
N LEU A 42 -20.37 24.28 9.06
CA LEU A 42 -19.83 23.68 7.82
C LEU A 42 -20.39 24.31 6.54
N LEU A 43 -21.62 24.86 6.57
CA LEU A 43 -22.28 25.41 5.38
C LEU A 43 -21.94 26.89 5.07
N LEU A 44 -21.30 27.62 5.99
CA LEU A 44 -21.01 29.05 5.79
C LEU A 44 -19.60 29.34 5.26
N ALA A 45 -18.67 28.39 5.32
CA ALA A 45 -17.35 28.56 4.73
C ALA A 45 -17.32 28.28 3.22
N LEU A 46 -18.19 27.40 2.71
CA LEU A 46 -18.18 26.96 1.30
C LEU A 46 -19.30 27.55 0.42
N ALA A 47 -20.33 28.18 0.99
CA ALA A 47 -21.43 28.80 0.22
C ALA A 47 -21.21 30.28 -0.15
N SER A 48 -20.05 30.85 0.15
CA SER A 48 -19.77 32.28 -0.07
C SER A 48 -19.20 32.55 -1.46
N ALA A 49 -19.95 32.22 -2.52
CA ALA A 49 -19.73 32.83 -3.82
C ALA A 49 -20.31 34.26 -3.76
N SER A 50 -19.45 35.26 -3.99
CA SER A 50 -19.72 36.71 -4.10
C SER A 50 -19.73 37.55 -2.81
N LEU A 51 -18.53 37.84 -2.30
CA LEU A 51 -18.09 39.14 -1.76
C LEU A 51 -16.55 39.10 -1.70
N PRO A 52 -15.83 40.19 -1.99
CA PRO A 52 -14.40 40.24 -1.73
C PRO A 52 -14.25 40.35 -0.22
N ALA A 53 -14.26 39.22 0.48
CA ALA A 53 -13.56 39.13 1.74
C ALA A 53 -12.16 39.69 1.47
N ALA A 54 -11.65 40.54 2.35
CA ALA A 54 -10.22 40.77 2.39
C ALA A 54 -9.59 39.40 2.67
N ALA A 55 -9.31 38.65 1.61
CA ALA A 55 -8.59 37.41 1.67
C ALA A 55 -7.28 37.80 2.33
N GLN A 56 -7.06 37.37 3.57
CA GLN A 56 -5.70 37.30 4.06
C GLN A 56 -4.98 36.46 3.03
N SER A 57 -4.13 37.13 2.24
CA SER A 57 -3.41 36.49 1.14
C SER A 57 -2.75 35.25 1.70
N MET A 58 -2.92 34.11 1.03
CA MET A 58 -2.29 32.87 1.45
C MET A 58 -0.80 33.09 1.72
N ALA A 59 -0.27 32.52 2.81
CA ALA A 59 1.13 32.62 3.15
C ALA A 59 1.96 31.60 2.35
N CYS A 60 2.04 31.79 1.03
CA CYS A 60 2.78 30.88 0.16
C CYS A 60 4.29 30.85 0.48
N GLY A 61 4.91 29.70 0.28
CA GLY A 61 6.29 29.47 0.68
C GLY A 61 6.58 28.02 1.07
N THR A 62 7.80 27.80 1.54
CA THR A 62 8.25 26.51 2.07
C THR A 62 8.34 26.56 3.58
N TYR A 63 7.84 25.52 4.22
CA TYR A 63 7.84 25.32 5.64
C TYR A 63 8.50 23.98 5.95
N LYS A 64 9.31 23.93 7.01
CA LYS A 64 9.97 22.70 7.47
C LYS A 64 9.40 22.26 8.79
N ASP A 65 9.25 20.95 8.96
CA ASP A 65 8.91 20.38 10.25
C ASP A 65 10.07 20.56 11.25
N SER A 66 9.76 20.42 12.53
CA SER A 66 10.72 20.57 13.63
C SER A 66 11.93 19.64 13.53
N ASN A 67 11.79 18.50 12.84
CA ASN A 67 12.84 17.51 12.64
C ASN A 67 13.65 17.75 11.34
N GLY A 68 13.25 18.71 10.50
CA GLY A 68 13.85 19.04 9.21
C GLY A 68 13.66 18.00 8.10
N ASN A 69 12.83 16.98 8.32
CA ASN A 69 12.67 15.84 7.41
C ASN A 69 11.50 16.01 6.45
N THR A 70 10.45 16.73 6.88
CA THR A 70 9.25 16.95 6.06
C THR A 70 9.17 18.41 5.64
N THR A 71 8.92 18.65 4.37
CA THR A 71 8.71 19.98 3.80
C THR A 71 7.26 20.12 3.36
N LEU A 72 6.59 21.15 3.88
CA LEU A 72 5.30 21.63 3.39
C LEU A 72 5.55 22.80 2.43
N THR A 73 5.08 22.68 1.19
CA THR A 73 5.15 23.76 0.21
C THR A 73 3.74 24.25 -0.10
N LEU A 74 3.45 25.50 0.24
CA LEU A 74 2.20 26.17 -0.15
C LEU A 74 2.49 26.97 -1.43
N GLU A 75 2.02 26.49 -2.57
CA GLU A 75 2.35 27.06 -3.87
C GLU A 75 1.36 28.14 -4.32
N SER A 76 0.10 27.99 -3.93
CA SER A 76 -0.99 28.89 -4.30
C SER A 76 -2.06 28.94 -3.21
N GLU A 77 -3.13 29.69 -3.43
CA GLU A 77 -4.22 29.80 -2.47
C GLU A 77 -5.05 28.51 -2.31
N GLY A 78 -4.91 27.55 -3.23
CA GLY A 78 -5.62 26.27 -3.11
C GLY A 78 -4.82 25.02 -3.36
N HIS A 79 -3.51 25.13 -3.55
CA HIS A 79 -2.64 23.99 -3.82
C HIS A 79 -1.36 24.02 -2.97
N GLY A 80 -0.98 22.86 -2.47
CA GLY A 80 0.28 22.64 -1.77
C GLY A 80 0.73 21.19 -1.82
N PHE A 81 1.92 20.93 -1.28
CA PHE A 81 2.55 19.63 -1.27
C PHE A 81 3.17 19.32 0.10
N LEU A 82 3.10 18.06 0.52
CA LEU A 82 3.93 17.52 1.59
C LEU A 82 4.95 16.55 0.98
N SER A 83 6.24 16.78 1.24
CA SER A 83 7.30 15.89 0.78
C SER A 83 8.27 15.54 1.91
N GLY A 84 8.85 14.35 1.85
CA GLY A 84 9.86 13.90 2.79
C GLY A 84 10.71 12.77 2.22
N PRO A 85 11.84 12.43 2.85
CA PRO A 85 12.76 11.41 2.34
C PRO A 85 12.17 10.00 2.35
N TYR A 86 11.19 9.75 3.23
CA TYR A 86 10.62 8.42 3.47
C TYR A 86 9.15 8.27 3.05
N GLN A 87 8.54 9.33 2.51
CA GLN A 87 7.14 9.32 2.07
C GLN A 87 7.05 9.82 0.62
N ALA A 88 6.05 9.33 -0.10
CA ALA A 88 5.70 9.90 -1.39
C ALA A 88 5.35 11.38 -1.25
N THR A 89 5.55 12.15 -2.31
CA THR A 89 5.02 13.51 -2.36
C THR A 89 3.50 13.46 -2.32
N GLU A 90 2.89 14.07 -1.31
CA GLU A 90 1.45 14.15 -1.15
C GLU A 90 0.94 15.49 -1.69
N GLU A 91 -0.09 15.43 -2.52
CA GLU A 91 -0.76 16.59 -3.10
C GLU A 91 -1.91 17.05 -2.20
N LEU A 92 -1.94 18.35 -1.93
CA LEU A 92 -2.93 18.96 -1.05
C LEU A 92 -3.79 19.96 -1.81
N ARG A 93 -5.09 19.81 -1.66
CA ARG A 93 -6.02 20.92 -1.81
C ARG A 93 -6.12 21.66 -0.50
N ILE A 94 -6.00 22.99 -0.56
CA ILE A 94 -6.04 23.82 0.64
C ILE A 94 -7.05 24.95 0.47
N ALA A 95 -7.54 25.45 1.59
CA ALA A 95 -8.33 26.67 1.63
C ALA A 95 -8.08 27.36 2.96
N ARG A 96 -7.77 28.65 2.92
CA ARG A 96 -7.56 29.44 4.13
C ARG A 96 -8.82 30.21 4.51
N GLN A 97 -9.19 30.13 5.78
CA GLN A 97 -10.18 30.99 6.41
C GLN A 97 -9.62 31.47 7.75
N GLU A 98 -9.28 32.76 7.82
CA GLU A 98 -8.59 33.36 8.99
C GLU A 98 -7.30 32.58 9.33
N ASP A 99 -7.17 32.11 10.56
CA ASP A 99 -6.04 31.32 11.02
C ASP A 99 -6.20 29.82 10.72
N VAL A 100 -7.33 29.39 10.14
CA VAL A 100 -7.57 27.99 9.80
C VAL A 100 -7.17 27.72 8.35
N LEU A 101 -6.39 26.67 8.15
CA LEU A 101 -6.05 26.10 6.86
C LEU A 101 -6.76 24.76 6.74
N GLY A 102 -7.89 24.75 6.03
CA GLY A 102 -8.55 23.49 5.65
C GLY A 102 -7.71 22.79 4.60
N THR A 103 -7.48 21.49 4.79
CA THR A 103 -6.67 20.67 3.89
C THR A 103 -7.44 19.41 3.48
N GLY A 104 -7.42 19.13 2.18
CA GLY A 104 -7.83 17.86 1.60
C GLY A 104 -6.62 17.23 0.94
N ASN A 105 -6.11 16.16 1.53
CA ASN A 105 -5.00 15.40 0.98
C ASN A 105 -5.50 14.54 -0.16
N LEU A 106 -5.22 14.95 -1.40
CA LEU A 106 -5.67 14.26 -2.61
C LEU A 106 -4.97 12.92 -2.79
N SER A 107 -3.79 12.73 -2.18
CA SER A 107 -3.04 11.47 -2.24
C SER A 107 -3.56 10.42 -1.27
N THR A 108 -3.97 10.81 -0.05
CA THR A 108 -4.42 9.88 1.00
C THR A 108 -5.93 9.87 1.22
N GLY A 109 -6.65 10.86 0.71
CA GLY A 109 -8.10 11.04 0.90
C GLY A 109 -8.48 11.66 2.23
N GLN A 110 -7.52 12.14 3.02
CA GLN A 110 -7.77 12.69 4.35
C GLN A 110 -8.17 14.17 4.31
N LEU A 111 -9.14 14.54 5.15
CA LEU A 111 -9.55 15.92 5.39
C LEU A 111 -9.08 16.35 6.78
N GLU A 112 -8.37 17.47 6.87
CA GLU A 112 -7.86 18.00 8.13
C GLU A 112 -8.01 19.52 8.20
N ASN A 113 -7.92 20.05 9.42
CA ASN A 113 -7.78 21.48 9.67
C ASN A 113 -6.46 21.72 10.37
N TRP A 114 -5.64 22.58 9.78
CA TRP A 114 -4.39 23.06 10.35
C TRP A 114 -4.54 24.53 10.74
N TYR A 115 -3.60 25.04 11.52
CA TYR A 115 -3.72 26.37 12.11
C TYR A 115 -2.46 27.19 11.87
N PHE A 116 -2.62 28.37 11.27
CA PHE A 116 -1.58 29.38 11.22
C PHE A 116 -1.41 30.03 12.59
N SER A 117 -0.17 30.33 12.94
CA SER A 117 0.20 31.12 14.12
C SER A 117 1.47 31.91 13.84
N ASP A 118 1.89 32.73 14.82
CA ASP A 118 3.11 33.54 14.75
C ASP A 118 3.21 34.44 13.51
N ASN A 119 2.12 35.13 13.17
CA ASN A 119 1.99 35.95 11.96
C ASN A 119 2.30 35.14 10.68
N ASP A 120 1.61 34.01 10.53
CA ASP A 120 1.72 33.07 9.41
C ASP A 120 3.13 32.47 9.22
N ARG A 121 3.94 32.45 10.29
CA ARG A 121 5.26 31.81 10.25
C ARG A 121 5.20 30.35 10.68
N THR A 122 4.16 29.98 11.41
CA THR A 122 4.02 28.64 11.98
C THR A 122 2.70 28.04 11.51
N ILE A 123 2.72 26.77 11.13
CA ILE A 123 1.53 25.98 10.83
C ILE A 123 1.53 24.77 11.76
N SER A 124 0.53 24.69 12.62
CA SER A 124 0.33 23.55 13.53
C SER A 124 -0.69 22.58 12.93
N THR A 125 -0.32 21.31 12.90
CA THR A 125 -1.17 20.18 12.51
C THR A 125 -1.44 19.30 13.74
N PRO A 126 -2.36 18.32 13.69
CA PRO A 126 -2.56 17.38 14.79
C PRO A 126 -1.31 16.59 15.18
N TYR A 127 -0.35 16.42 14.27
CA TYR A 127 0.78 15.50 14.42
C TYR A 127 2.16 16.18 14.48
N ARG A 128 2.27 17.41 13.97
CA ARG A 128 3.55 18.12 13.81
C ARG A 128 3.35 19.62 13.62
N GLU A 129 4.43 20.36 13.78
CA GLU A 129 4.50 21.79 13.57
C GLU A 129 5.49 22.10 12.46
N PHE A 130 5.11 23.04 11.60
CA PHE A 130 5.90 23.52 10.48
C PHE A 130 6.26 24.99 10.68
N THR A 131 7.51 25.34 10.47
CA THR A 131 7.97 26.74 10.52
C THR A 131 8.42 27.19 9.14
N ARG A 132 8.03 28.39 8.73
CA ARG A 132 8.35 28.97 7.42
C ARG A 132 9.84 29.22 7.28
N GLU A 133 10.45 28.55 6.31
CA GLU A 133 11.85 28.74 5.93
C GLU A 133 11.97 29.85 4.88
N HIS A 134 11.15 29.78 3.84
CA HIS A 134 11.14 30.77 2.75
C HIS A 134 9.72 31.21 2.43
N ALA A 135 9.49 32.52 2.35
CA ALA A 135 8.25 33.09 1.84
C ALA A 135 8.32 33.22 0.30
N ALA A 136 7.19 33.02 -0.37
CA ALA A 136 7.06 33.15 -1.82
C ALA A 136 5.75 33.85 -2.20
N ALA A 137 5.71 34.43 -3.39
CA ALA A 137 4.45 34.89 -3.96
C ALA A 137 3.60 33.69 -4.40
N CYS A 138 2.31 33.73 -4.10
CA CYS A 138 1.38 32.69 -4.53
C CYS A 138 1.24 32.65 -6.05
N LYS A 139 1.27 31.45 -6.62
CA LYS A 139 0.99 31.23 -8.03
C LYS A 139 -0.52 31.27 -8.30
N THR A 140 -0.89 31.67 -9.51
CA THR A 140 -2.27 31.53 -9.98
C THR A 140 -2.60 30.06 -10.20
N MET A 141 -3.74 29.62 -9.71
CA MET A 141 -4.20 28.26 -9.96
C MET A 141 -4.91 28.12 -11.31
N PRO A 142 -4.75 26.96 -11.98
CA PRO A 142 -5.67 26.57 -13.05
C PRO A 142 -7.11 26.57 -12.53
N GLN A 143 -8.06 26.93 -13.40
CA GLN A 143 -9.47 26.77 -13.07
C GLN A 143 -9.78 25.27 -12.91
N PRO A 144 -10.40 24.86 -11.79
CA PRO A 144 -10.82 23.48 -11.62
C PRO A 144 -11.97 23.15 -12.58
N VAL A 145 -12.13 21.86 -12.87
CA VAL A 145 -13.23 21.35 -13.69
C VAL A 145 -14.55 21.54 -12.94
N GLU A 146 -15.59 22.00 -13.63
CA GLU A 146 -16.94 22.11 -13.04
C GLU A 146 -17.43 20.75 -12.55
N ASP A 147 -18.02 20.73 -11.36
CA ASP A 147 -18.44 19.50 -10.65
C ASP A 147 -17.30 18.47 -10.39
N GLY A 148 -16.05 18.87 -10.61
CA GLY A 148 -14.86 18.07 -10.34
C GLY A 148 -14.58 17.92 -8.84
N CYS A 149 -13.75 16.93 -8.52
CA CYS A 149 -13.28 16.68 -7.16
C CYS A 149 -12.39 17.81 -6.63
N VAL A 150 -11.59 18.44 -7.48
CA VAL A 150 -10.71 19.55 -7.09
C VAL A 150 -11.51 20.81 -6.76
N MET A 151 -12.70 20.96 -7.37
CA MET A 151 -13.65 22.02 -7.03
C MET A 151 -14.42 21.71 -5.73
N ASN A 152 -14.89 20.47 -5.59
CA ASN A 152 -15.74 20.03 -4.47
C ASN A 152 -15.01 19.05 -3.54
N THR A 153 -13.81 19.42 -3.08
CA THR A 153 -12.87 18.46 -2.45
C THR A 153 -13.43 17.78 -1.21
N SER A 154 -14.10 18.51 -0.32
CA SER A 154 -14.67 17.90 0.90
C SER A 154 -15.69 16.81 0.55
N GLU A 155 -16.70 17.15 -0.27
CA GLU A 155 -17.76 16.21 -0.65
C GLU A 155 -17.22 15.03 -1.45
N CYS A 156 -16.23 15.29 -2.33
CA CYS A 156 -15.58 14.26 -3.09
C CYS A 156 -14.82 13.26 -2.21
N LEU A 157 -13.94 13.75 -1.32
CA LEU A 157 -13.10 12.89 -0.47
C LEU A 157 -13.95 12.07 0.50
N GLU A 158 -15.05 12.64 1.03
CA GLU A 158 -16.01 11.89 1.85
C GLU A 158 -16.74 10.79 1.07
N ALA A 159 -16.99 11.01 -0.22
CA ALA A 159 -17.69 10.06 -1.08
C ALA A 159 -16.79 8.97 -1.69
N LEU A 160 -15.47 9.05 -1.52
CA LEU A 160 -14.51 8.09 -2.09
C LEU A 160 -14.83 6.61 -1.78
N PRO A 161 -15.17 6.21 -0.54
CA PRO A 161 -15.33 4.80 -0.21
C PRO A 161 -16.46 4.10 -0.98
N GLU A 162 -17.52 4.84 -1.29
CA GLU A 162 -18.76 4.34 -1.91
C GLU A 162 -18.87 4.71 -3.41
N ALA A 163 -17.87 5.39 -3.97
CA ALA A 163 -17.90 5.84 -5.34
C ALA A 163 -17.81 4.66 -6.34
N ALA A 164 -18.66 4.69 -7.37
CA ALA A 164 -18.62 3.70 -8.44
C ALA A 164 -17.32 3.84 -9.28
N PRO A 165 -16.85 2.75 -9.94
CA PRO A 165 -15.60 2.77 -10.71
C PRO A 165 -15.51 3.89 -11.75
N VAL A 166 -16.59 4.18 -12.47
CA VAL A 166 -16.62 5.27 -13.47
C VAL A 166 -16.34 6.64 -12.83
N LYS A 167 -16.84 6.86 -11.62
CA LYS A 167 -16.62 8.11 -10.88
C LYS A 167 -15.19 8.18 -10.33
N LEU A 168 -14.69 7.06 -9.79
CA LEU A 168 -13.32 6.93 -9.33
C LEU A 168 -12.31 7.15 -10.46
N HIS A 169 -12.57 6.64 -11.67
CA HIS A 169 -11.77 6.91 -12.85
C HIS A 169 -11.71 8.42 -13.15
N ALA A 170 -12.86 9.08 -13.21
CA ALA A 170 -12.92 10.50 -13.54
C ALA A 170 -12.14 11.36 -12.52
N TRP A 171 -12.30 11.08 -11.22
CA TRP A 171 -11.55 11.75 -10.17
C TRP A 171 -10.07 11.41 -10.18
N CYS A 172 -9.72 10.15 -10.44
CA CYS A 172 -8.33 9.77 -10.64
C CYS A 172 -7.72 10.57 -11.78
N ALA A 173 -8.36 10.62 -12.96
CA ALA A 173 -7.89 11.40 -14.10
C ALA A 173 -7.73 12.91 -13.82
N GLU A 174 -8.49 13.45 -12.86
CA GLU A 174 -8.39 14.84 -12.41
C GLU A 174 -7.16 15.12 -11.52
N GLY A 175 -6.46 14.09 -11.03
CA GLY A 175 -5.32 14.25 -10.11
C GLY A 175 -5.54 13.71 -8.70
N VAL A 176 -6.69 13.08 -8.43
CA VAL A 176 -7.02 12.61 -7.08
C VAL A 176 -6.41 11.23 -6.85
N GLY A 177 -5.18 11.20 -6.35
CA GLY A 177 -4.44 9.96 -6.08
C GLY A 177 -5.21 8.93 -5.24
N ALA A 178 -5.96 9.37 -4.22
CA ALA A 178 -6.79 8.50 -3.40
C ALA A 178 -7.93 7.82 -4.19
N ALA A 179 -8.47 8.50 -5.20
CA ALA A 179 -9.45 7.89 -6.11
C ALA A 179 -8.81 6.82 -7.00
N CYS A 180 -7.58 7.04 -7.45
CA CYS A 180 -6.81 6.04 -8.20
C CYS A 180 -6.55 4.78 -7.38
N MET A 181 -6.12 4.96 -6.13
CA MET A 181 -5.92 3.84 -5.19
C MET A 181 -7.23 3.09 -4.95
N ARG A 182 -8.32 3.81 -4.69
CA ARG A 182 -9.63 3.20 -4.47
C ARG A 182 -10.15 2.45 -5.70
N LEU A 183 -9.89 2.96 -6.91
CA LEU A 183 -10.23 2.28 -8.15
C LEU A 183 -9.48 0.94 -8.28
N LEU A 184 -8.16 0.95 -8.04
CA LEU A 184 -7.33 -0.25 -8.05
C LEU A 184 -7.83 -1.29 -7.05
N GLU A 185 -8.08 -0.88 -5.80
CA GLU A 185 -8.64 -1.75 -4.76
C GLU A 185 -9.99 -2.35 -5.19
N THR A 186 -10.86 -1.54 -5.79
CA THR A 186 -12.17 -1.98 -6.27
C THR A 186 -12.04 -3.04 -7.36
N TYR A 187 -11.12 -2.85 -8.32
CA TYR A 187 -10.83 -3.85 -9.35
C TYR A 187 -10.26 -5.13 -8.78
N GLN A 188 -9.33 -5.03 -7.83
CA GLN A 188 -8.78 -6.20 -7.14
C GLN A 188 -9.87 -6.97 -6.37
N GLN A 189 -10.78 -6.27 -5.70
CA GLN A 189 -11.89 -6.89 -5.00
C GLN A 189 -12.85 -7.57 -5.98
N GLN A 190 -13.22 -6.91 -7.08
CA GLN A 190 -14.06 -7.51 -8.12
C GLN A 190 -13.43 -8.78 -8.72
N ALA A 191 -12.11 -8.78 -8.94
CA ALA A 191 -11.41 -9.97 -9.43
C ALA A 191 -11.37 -11.10 -8.39
N LYS A 192 -11.22 -10.77 -7.10
CA LYS A 192 -11.32 -11.74 -6.00
C LYS A 192 -12.71 -12.35 -5.91
N ASP A 193 -13.75 -11.53 -6.01
CA ASP A 193 -15.15 -11.98 -5.94
C ASP A 193 -15.57 -12.80 -7.17
N ALA A 194 -15.01 -12.48 -8.34
CA ALA A 194 -15.24 -13.23 -9.58
C ALA A 194 -14.38 -14.51 -9.69
N ALA A 195 -13.32 -14.64 -8.88
CA ALA A 195 -12.51 -15.84 -8.88
C ALA A 195 -13.35 -17.03 -8.39
N PRO A 196 -13.20 -18.22 -8.99
CA PRO A 196 -13.86 -19.41 -8.47
C PRO A 196 -13.46 -19.58 -7.00
N GLY A 197 -14.45 -19.61 -6.11
CA GLY A 197 -14.22 -19.70 -4.68
C GLY A 197 -13.28 -20.87 -4.39
N LYS A 198 -12.18 -20.61 -3.66
CA LYS A 198 -11.48 -21.71 -2.98
C LYS A 198 -12.53 -22.40 -2.14
N GLU A 199 -12.75 -23.68 -2.37
CA GLU A 199 -13.80 -24.48 -1.74
C GLU A 199 -13.79 -24.21 -0.24
N GLU A 200 -14.72 -23.34 0.19
CA GLU A 200 -14.82 -22.92 1.57
C GLU A 200 -15.18 -24.19 2.33
N PRO A 201 -14.42 -24.57 3.37
CA PRO A 201 -14.67 -25.83 4.05
C PRO A 201 -16.15 -25.86 4.44
N PRO A 202 -16.91 -26.88 4.00
CA PRO A 202 -18.36 -26.86 4.12
C PRO A 202 -18.73 -26.64 5.57
N ILE A 203 -19.63 -25.68 5.84
CA ILE A 203 -20.09 -25.38 7.20
C ILE A 203 -20.55 -26.71 7.84
N PRO A 204 -19.90 -27.16 8.92
CA PRO A 204 -20.23 -28.41 9.59
C PRO A 204 -21.73 -28.47 9.93
N GLU A 205 -22.37 -29.63 9.83
CA GLU A 205 -23.80 -29.77 10.12
C GLU A 205 -24.16 -29.35 11.56
N ILE A 206 -23.21 -29.46 12.50
CA ILE A 206 -23.34 -28.98 13.88
C ILE A 206 -23.48 -27.45 14.01
N CYS A 207 -23.08 -26.72 12.96
CA CYS A 207 -23.15 -25.26 12.87
C CYS A 207 -24.38 -24.75 12.10
N ARG A 208 -25.23 -25.63 11.55
CA ARG A 208 -26.41 -25.21 10.79
C ARG A 208 -27.62 -25.12 11.73
N GLU A 209 -28.01 -23.91 12.08
CA GLU A 209 -29.14 -23.63 13.00
C GLU A 209 -30.45 -24.29 12.58
N GLU A 210 -30.63 -24.54 11.28
CA GLU A 210 -31.83 -25.18 10.72
C GLU A 210 -31.87 -26.71 10.88
N LEU A 211 -30.77 -27.32 11.31
CA LEU A 211 -30.67 -28.77 11.50
C LEU A 211 -30.90 -29.17 12.97
N PRO A 212 -31.56 -30.32 13.23
CA PRO A 212 -31.66 -30.90 14.57
C PRO A 212 -30.31 -31.20 15.24
N SER A 213 -29.23 -31.28 14.45
CA SER A 213 -27.85 -31.48 14.90
C SER A 213 -27.17 -30.21 15.38
N PHE A 214 -27.84 -29.05 15.34
CA PHE A 214 -27.25 -27.79 15.78
C PHE A 214 -26.83 -27.84 17.25
N ASP A 215 -25.57 -27.53 17.51
CA ASP A 215 -25.01 -27.32 18.84
C ASP A 215 -24.07 -26.12 18.81
N ALA A 216 -24.43 -25.06 19.54
CA ALA A 216 -23.67 -23.82 19.55
C ALA A 216 -22.25 -23.99 20.13
N GLU A 217 -22.06 -24.85 21.13
CA GLU A 217 -20.75 -25.06 21.77
C GLU A 217 -19.85 -25.95 20.89
N GLY A 218 -20.41 -27.02 20.33
CA GLY A 218 -19.75 -27.86 19.33
C GLY A 218 -19.42 -27.11 18.04
N CYS A 219 -20.30 -26.20 17.59
CA CYS A 219 -20.03 -25.33 16.45
C CYS A 219 -18.86 -24.36 16.72
N MET A 220 -18.83 -23.73 17.90
CA MET A 220 -17.72 -22.83 18.26
C MET A 220 -16.38 -23.59 18.35
N THR A 221 -16.41 -24.85 18.78
CA THR A 221 -15.23 -25.73 18.82
C THR A 221 -14.77 -26.11 17.42
N ALA A 222 -15.69 -26.56 16.55
CA ALA A 222 -15.39 -26.86 15.16
C ALA A 222 -14.88 -25.63 14.39
N ALA A 223 -15.46 -24.45 14.64
CA ALA A 223 -15.01 -23.19 14.05
C ALA A 223 -13.59 -22.83 14.50
N LYS A 224 -13.24 -23.05 15.79
CA LYS A 224 -11.86 -22.85 16.28
C LYS A 224 -10.87 -23.83 15.65
N GLU A 225 -11.26 -25.09 15.44
CA GLU A 225 -10.41 -26.08 14.77
C GLU A 225 -10.19 -25.72 13.31
N ILE A 226 -11.24 -25.37 12.57
CA ILE A 226 -11.14 -24.91 11.18
C ILE A 226 -10.30 -23.63 11.09
N ALA A 227 -10.52 -22.65 11.98
CA ALA A 227 -9.72 -21.43 12.04
C ALA A 227 -8.25 -21.72 12.37
N SER A 228 -7.98 -22.66 13.28
CA SER A 228 -6.62 -23.09 13.64
C SER A 228 -5.93 -23.84 12.50
N GLU A 229 -6.68 -24.65 11.74
CA GLU A 229 -6.19 -25.33 10.54
C GLU A 229 -5.91 -24.33 9.43
N MET A 230 -6.79 -23.35 9.20
CA MET A 230 -6.57 -22.27 8.24
C MET A 230 -5.39 -21.40 8.64
N MET A 231 -5.26 -21.05 9.93
CA MET A 231 -4.12 -20.31 10.45
C MET A 231 -2.83 -21.12 10.38
N GLY A 232 -2.88 -22.42 10.64
CA GLY A 232 -1.77 -23.35 10.44
C GLY A 232 -1.35 -23.44 8.98
N LYS A 233 -2.31 -23.55 8.05
CA LYS A 233 -2.07 -23.51 6.60
C LYS A 233 -1.50 -22.17 6.16
N ALA A 234 -1.94 -21.05 6.72
CA ALA A 234 -1.38 -19.73 6.43
C ALA A 234 0.05 -19.59 6.98
N LEU A 235 0.31 -20.02 8.21
CA LEU A 235 1.64 -20.02 8.85
C LEU A 235 2.64 -20.93 8.11
N LEU A 236 2.18 -22.08 7.63
CA LEU A 236 2.95 -23.02 6.82
C LEU A 236 2.97 -22.66 5.33
N GLY A 237 2.41 -21.51 4.95
CA GLY A 237 2.45 -21.02 3.56
C GLY A 237 1.64 -21.82 2.54
N LEU A 238 0.78 -22.73 3.00
CA LEU A 238 -0.10 -23.56 2.16
C LEU A 238 -1.29 -22.77 1.61
N GLN A 239 -1.55 -21.55 2.12
CA GLN A 239 -2.42 -20.57 1.50
C GLN A 239 -1.61 -19.66 0.58
N HIS A 240 -1.65 -19.94 -0.72
CA HIS A 240 -1.05 -19.08 -1.74
C HIS A 240 -2.00 -17.92 -2.03
N SER A 241 -1.56 -16.70 -1.71
CA SER A 241 -2.24 -15.45 -2.11
C SER A 241 -1.46 -14.85 -3.26
N VAL A 242 -1.64 -15.42 -4.46
CA VAL A 242 -1.43 -14.61 -5.66
C VAL A 242 -2.76 -13.91 -5.90
N ASP A 243 -2.73 -12.59 -6.03
CA ASP A 243 -3.91 -11.81 -6.34
C ASP A 243 -4.58 -12.34 -7.61
N ALA A 244 -5.91 -12.35 -7.60
CA ALA A 244 -6.69 -12.74 -8.77
C ALA A 244 -6.31 -11.82 -9.95
N PRO A 245 -6.02 -12.38 -11.14
CA PRO A 245 -5.56 -11.58 -12.26
C PRO A 245 -6.65 -10.61 -12.69
N LEU A 246 -6.30 -9.34 -12.87
CA LEU A 246 -7.23 -8.35 -13.41
C LEU A 246 -7.45 -8.58 -14.93
N PRO A 247 -8.66 -8.33 -15.44
CA PRO A 247 -8.93 -8.27 -16.87
C PRO A 247 -7.98 -7.32 -17.62
N PRO A 248 -7.58 -7.63 -18.87
CA PRO A 248 -6.66 -6.80 -19.64
C PRO A 248 -7.11 -5.33 -19.78
N ALA A 249 -8.40 -5.08 -19.95
CA ALA A 249 -8.93 -3.71 -20.08
C ALA A 249 -8.72 -2.87 -18.81
N GLN A 250 -8.86 -3.46 -17.63
CA GLN A 250 -8.60 -2.78 -16.36
C GLN A 250 -7.10 -2.52 -16.18
N LEU A 251 -6.25 -3.45 -16.60
CA LEU A 251 -4.79 -3.24 -16.57
C LEU A 251 -4.37 -2.09 -17.49
N ASP A 252 -4.92 -2.02 -18.71
CA ASP A 252 -4.62 -0.96 -19.67
C ASP A 252 -5.09 0.41 -19.15
N GLU A 253 -6.27 0.46 -18.52
CA GLU A 253 -6.79 1.65 -17.85
C GLU A 253 -5.85 2.14 -16.72
N LEU A 254 -5.38 1.24 -15.86
CA LEU A 254 -4.44 1.58 -14.78
C LEU A 254 -3.10 2.10 -15.33
N ILE A 255 -2.61 1.53 -16.44
CA ILE A 255 -1.40 2.01 -17.13
C ILE A 255 -1.60 3.46 -17.59
N ASP A 256 -2.74 3.76 -18.23
CA ASP A 256 -3.01 5.10 -18.76
C ASP A 256 -3.20 6.12 -17.63
N LEU A 257 -3.89 5.75 -16.55
CA LEU A 257 -4.01 6.59 -15.36
C LEU A 257 -2.64 6.86 -14.73
N CYS A 258 -1.78 5.85 -14.57
CA CYS A 258 -0.44 6.05 -14.01
C CYS A 258 0.45 6.95 -14.90
N ARG A 259 0.21 7.01 -16.22
CA ARG A 259 0.93 7.93 -17.12
C ARG A 259 0.53 9.39 -16.91
N VAL A 260 -0.73 9.64 -16.59
CA VAL A 260 -1.29 10.98 -16.38
C VAL A 260 -1.03 11.48 -14.97
N GLN A 261 -1.11 10.57 -13.98
CA GLN A 261 -0.92 10.89 -12.57
C GLN A 261 0.55 11.11 -12.21
N GLN A 262 0.78 12.00 -11.25
CA GLN A 262 2.08 12.19 -10.62
C GLN A 262 2.21 11.43 -9.28
N GLY A 263 1.18 10.66 -8.91
CA GLY A 263 1.10 9.91 -7.66
C GLY A 263 2.10 8.76 -7.61
N GLU A 264 3.12 8.90 -6.77
CA GLU A 264 4.18 7.91 -6.61
C GLU A 264 3.63 6.55 -6.15
N THR A 265 2.79 6.54 -5.11
CA THR A 265 2.21 5.33 -4.53
C THR A 265 1.33 4.57 -5.52
N PHE A 266 0.46 5.28 -6.25
CA PHE A 266 -0.46 4.65 -7.21
C PHE A 266 0.29 3.93 -8.35
N CYS A 267 1.33 4.57 -8.90
CA CYS A 267 2.14 3.94 -9.94
C CYS A 267 2.94 2.74 -9.41
N ALA A 268 3.37 2.75 -8.15
CA ALA A 268 4.04 1.61 -7.53
C ALA A 268 3.08 0.41 -7.41
N ASP A 269 1.88 0.61 -6.88
CA ASP A 269 0.88 -0.46 -6.72
C ASP A 269 0.34 -0.96 -8.06
N THR A 270 0.24 -0.05 -9.04
CA THR A 270 -0.05 -0.42 -10.44
C THR A 270 1.06 -1.30 -11.02
N ALA A 271 2.33 -0.96 -10.77
CA ALA A 271 3.46 -1.79 -11.22
C ALA A 271 3.41 -3.19 -10.60
N GLU A 272 3.08 -3.29 -9.31
CA GLU A 272 2.94 -4.57 -8.62
C GLU A 272 1.80 -5.43 -9.21
N THR A 273 0.68 -4.80 -9.53
CA THR A 273 -0.48 -5.44 -10.15
C THR A 273 -0.17 -5.92 -11.57
N LEU A 274 0.51 -5.09 -12.36
CA LEU A 274 0.98 -5.45 -13.70
C LEU A 274 1.99 -6.60 -13.66
N TRP A 275 2.90 -6.58 -12.70
CA TRP A 275 3.92 -7.60 -12.52
C TRP A 275 3.31 -8.97 -12.22
N SER A 276 2.40 -9.03 -11.26
CA SER A 276 1.67 -10.27 -10.91
C SER A 276 0.77 -10.78 -12.04
N SER A 277 0.31 -9.87 -12.92
CA SER A 277 -0.44 -10.18 -14.13
C SER A 277 0.44 -10.53 -15.35
N GLY A 278 1.77 -10.51 -15.19
CA GLY A 278 2.71 -10.87 -16.25
C GLY A 278 3.00 -9.79 -17.29
N ARG A 279 2.53 -8.55 -17.09
CA ARG A 279 2.79 -7.38 -17.93
C ARG A 279 4.12 -6.72 -17.52
N LEU A 280 5.23 -7.45 -17.69
CA LEU A 280 6.51 -7.13 -17.04
C LEU A 280 7.16 -5.83 -17.53
N GLN A 281 6.99 -5.47 -18.80
CA GLN A 281 7.57 -4.23 -19.34
C GLN A 281 6.80 -3.02 -18.81
N GLU A 282 5.47 -3.12 -18.83
CA GLU A 282 4.58 -2.09 -18.34
C GLU A 282 4.72 -1.91 -16.83
N ALA A 283 4.92 -3.00 -16.08
CA ALA A 283 5.24 -2.96 -14.66
C ALA A 283 6.54 -2.17 -14.38
N ARG A 284 7.61 -2.44 -15.15
CA ARG A 284 8.86 -1.65 -15.05
C ARG A 284 8.58 -0.17 -15.33
N ASP A 285 7.83 0.16 -16.38
CA ASP A 285 7.57 1.55 -16.75
C ASP A 285 6.75 2.29 -15.69
N ALA A 286 5.75 1.64 -15.12
CA ALA A 286 4.97 2.17 -13.99
C ALA A 286 5.87 2.38 -12.76
N LEU A 287 6.76 1.43 -12.45
CA LEU A 287 7.69 1.54 -11.33
C LEU A 287 8.74 2.64 -11.55
N GLN A 288 9.19 2.88 -12.78
CA GLN A 288 10.06 4.02 -13.08
C GLN A 288 9.34 5.35 -12.86
N ARG A 289 8.04 5.42 -13.18
CA ARG A 289 7.22 6.62 -12.95
C ARG A 289 6.99 6.90 -11.48
N SER A 290 6.76 5.87 -10.64
CA SER A 290 6.60 6.07 -9.20
C SER A 290 7.79 6.75 -8.54
N TYR A 291 8.96 6.74 -9.18
CA TYR A 291 10.18 7.34 -8.69
C TYR A 291 10.64 8.59 -9.46
N ALA A 292 9.88 9.06 -10.45
CA ALA A 292 10.30 10.15 -11.32
C ALA A 292 10.62 11.44 -10.54
N GLN A 293 9.89 11.72 -9.46
CA GLN A 293 10.10 12.89 -8.61
C GLN A 293 11.25 12.72 -7.60
N ARG A 294 11.74 11.49 -7.40
CA ARG A 294 12.75 11.13 -6.38
C ARG A 294 13.78 10.15 -6.91
N ALA A 295 14.28 10.30 -8.15
CA ALA A 295 15.13 9.31 -8.83
C ALA A 295 16.38 8.84 -8.03
N ASP A 296 16.88 9.68 -7.13
CA ASP A 296 18.03 9.40 -6.27
C ASP A 296 17.68 8.82 -4.88
N ALA A 297 16.40 8.75 -4.52
CA ALA A 297 15.99 8.15 -3.26
C ALA A 297 16.36 6.64 -3.24
N PRO A 298 16.82 6.11 -2.10
CA PRO A 298 17.14 4.68 -1.98
C PRO A 298 15.97 3.75 -2.31
N ALA A 299 14.73 4.23 -2.11
CA ALA A 299 13.50 3.52 -2.45
C ALA A 299 13.40 3.18 -3.95
N CYS A 300 14.13 3.88 -4.82
CA CYS A 300 14.09 3.75 -6.28
C CYS A 300 14.97 2.61 -6.81
N GLY A 301 15.71 1.92 -5.93
CA GLY A 301 16.57 0.80 -6.30
C GLY A 301 15.89 -0.28 -7.16
N PRO A 302 14.67 -0.74 -6.84
CA PRO A 302 13.95 -1.73 -7.65
C PRO A 302 13.79 -1.32 -9.12
N ALA A 303 13.47 -0.06 -9.41
CA ALA A 303 13.31 0.42 -10.78
C ALA A 303 14.64 0.42 -11.56
N LYS A 304 15.77 0.68 -10.87
CA LYS A 304 17.11 0.63 -11.47
C LYS A 304 17.50 -0.81 -11.80
N ASP A 305 17.24 -1.74 -10.91
CA ASP A 305 17.62 -3.15 -11.08
C ASP A 305 16.82 -3.84 -12.22
N LEU A 306 15.60 -3.36 -12.47
CA LEU A 306 14.76 -3.81 -13.59
C LEU A 306 15.14 -3.20 -14.95
N ALA A 307 16.20 -2.39 -15.04
CA ALA A 307 16.67 -1.83 -16.31
C ALA A 307 16.98 -2.92 -17.36
N VAL A 308 17.35 -4.12 -16.92
CA VAL A 308 17.59 -5.29 -17.80
C VAL A 308 16.36 -5.68 -18.63
N LEU A 309 15.14 -5.38 -18.15
CA LEU A 309 13.91 -5.64 -18.89
C LEU A 309 13.68 -4.67 -20.04
N ALA A 310 14.37 -3.52 -20.08
CA ALA A 310 14.19 -2.50 -21.12
C ALA A 310 14.70 -2.96 -22.50
N SER A 311 15.70 -3.83 -22.54
CA SER A 311 16.30 -4.33 -23.78
C SER A 311 15.72 -5.67 -24.25
N ALA A 312 14.93 -6.35 -23.41
CA ALA A 312 14.32 -7.62 -23.75
C ALA A 312 13.05 -7.42 -24.60
N PRO A 313 12.83 -8.21 -25.67
CA PRO A 313 11.60 -8.10 -26.45
C PRO A 313 10.38 -8.59 -25.66
N ALA A 314 9.22 -7.96 -25.85
CA ALA A 314 8.01 -8.26 -25.08
C ALA A 314 7.59 -9.74 -25.16
N ALA A 315 7.74 -10.35 -26.35
CA ALA A 315 7.49 -11.78 -26.55
C ALA A 315 8.41 -12.69 -25.71
N ALA A 316 9.65 -12.27 -25.44
CA ALA A 316 10.59 -13.03 -24.60
C ALA A 316 10.23 -12.96 -23.11
N LEU A 317 9.58 -11.87 -22.69
CA LEU A 317 9.13 -11.65 -21.32
C LEU A 317 7.71 -12.16 -21.06
N THR A 318 7.07 -12.78 -22.06
CA THR A 318 5.72 -13.32 -21.89
C THR A 318 5.74 -14.50 -20.92
N PRO A 319 4.89 -14.51 -19.88
CA PRO A 319 4.74 -15.66 -18.99
C PRO A 319 4.27 -16.90 -19.73
N VAL A 320 4.85 -18.05 -19.36
CA VAL A 320 4.43 -19.36 -19.85
C VAL A 320 4.20 -20.31 -18.68
N PRO A 321 3.16 -21.18 -18.74
CA PRO A 321 2.95 -22.18 -17.71
C PRO A 321 4.12 -23.17 -17.70
N ALA A 322 4.72 -23.38 -16.54
CA ALA A 322 5.76 -24.36 -16.34
C ALA A 322 5.15 -25.78 -16.38
N ALA A 323 5.57 -26.58 -17.35
CA ALA A 323 5.20 -28.00 -17.46
C ALA A 323 6.13 -28.93 -16.67
N ALA A 324 7.33 -28.45 -16.33
CA ALA A 324 8.35 -29.15 -15.54
C ALA A 324 9.11 -28.13 -14.68
N LEU A 325 9.73 -28.60 -13.59
CA LEU A 325 10.62 -27.74 -12.80
C LEU A 325 11.84 -27.38 -13.65
N PRO A 326 12.28 -26.11 -13.62
CA PRO A 326 13.46 -25.71 -14.35
C PRO A 326 14.69 -26.40 -13.75
N CYS A 327 15.76 -26.50 -14.53
CA CYS A 327 17.01 -27.11 -14.08
C CYS A 327 18.16 -26.15 -14.31
N GLY A 328 19.10 -26.12 -13.36
CA GLY A 328 20.29 -25.28 -13.41
C GLY A 328 20.19 -24.03 -12.53
N SER A 329 21.13 -23.11 -12.75
CA SER A 329 21.31 -21.93 -11.91
C SER A 329 20.62 -20.69 -12.48
N PHE A 330 20.05 -19.92 -11.58
CA PHE A 330 19.31 -18.69 -11.82
C PHE A 330 19.78 -17.63 -10.83
N GLU A 331 20.02 -16.42 -11.30
CA GLU A 331 20.46 -15.32 -10.43
C GLU A 331 19.61 -14.08 -10.66
N ALA A 332 19.26 -13.40 -9.57
CA ALA A 332 18.58 -12.12 -9.57
C ALA A 332 19.43 -11.08 -8.85
N GLU A 333 19.53 -9.89 -9.43
CA GLU A 333 20.21 -8.74 -8.81
C GLU A 333 19.54 -8.37 -7.47
N ARG A 334 18.20 -8.42 -7.44
CA ARG A 334 17.37 -8.16 -6.27
C ARG A 334 16.42 -9.32 -6.02
N SER A 335 16.60 -9.98 -4.89
CA SER A 335 15.67 -10.97 -4.35
C SER A 335 16.06 -11.34 -2.92
N VAL A 336 15.10 -11.82 -2.13
CA VAL A 336 15.35 -12.52 -0.85
C VAL A 336 16.26 -13.75 -1.07
N LEU A 337 16.08 -14.45 -2.20
CA LEU A 337 16.91 -15.57 -2.63
C LEU A 337 17.57 -15.19 -3.96
N SER A 338 18.69 -14.47 -3.91
CA SER A 338 19.36 -13.93 -5.10
C SER A 338 19.97 -14.99 -6.02
N GLN A 339 20.26 -16.18 -5.51
CA GLN A 339 20.79 -17.30 -6.28
C GLN A 339 19.93 -18.54 -6.03
N LEU A 340 19.46 -19.16 -7.11
CA LEU A 340 18.67 -20.39 -7.07
C LEU A 340 19.31 -21.43 -7.98
N ARG A 341 19.59 -22.62 -7.47
CA ARG A 341 20.03 -23.76 -8.27
C ARG A 341 19.03 -24.90 -8.12
N PHE A 342 18.30 -25.16 -9.21
CA PHE A 342 17.35 -26.26 -9.27
C PHE A 342 18.05 -27.54 -9.68
N LEU A 343 17.86 -28.57 -8.86
CA LEU A 343 18.42 -29.91 -8.97
C LEU A 343 17.32 -30.95 -9.21
N GLU A 344 17.74 -32.19 -9.45
CA GLU A 344 16.82 -33.31 -9.62
C GLU A 344 15.90 -33.51 -8.40
N GLY A 345 14.70 -34.04 -8.67
CA GLY A 345 13.71 -34.33 -7.64
C GLY A 345 13.14 -33.10 -6.93
N GLY A 346 13.22 -31.92 -7.56
CA GLY A 346 12.69 -30.67 -7.02
C GLY A 346 13.48 -30.12 -5.84
N VAL A 347 14.76 -30.45 -5.72
CA VAL A 347 15.64 -29.84 -4.72
C VAL A 347 16.12 -28.48 -5.22
N VAL A 348 16.05 -27.45 -4.37
CA VAL A 348 16.51 -26.09 -4.69
C VAL A 348 17.56 -25.67 -3.69
N GLU A 349 18.78 -25.46 -4.16
CA GLU A 349 19.80 -24.77 -3.37
C GLU A 349 19.61 -23.27 -3.55
N ALA A 350 19.54 -22.54 -2.43
CA ALA A 350 19.42 -21.09 -2.43
C ALA A 350 20.68 -20.47 -1.83
N GLY A 351 21.23 -19.44 -2.48
CA GLY A 351 22.41 -18.72 -2.00
C GLY A 351 22.22 -18.25 -0.56
N GLY A 352 23.24 -18.48 0.29
CA GLY A 352 23.20 -18.09 1.70
C GLY A 352 22.42 -19.02 2.64
N ARG A 353 21.92 -20.16 2.16
CA ARG A 353 21.28 -21.19 2.99
C ARG A 353 22.10 -22.48 3.05
N GLU A 354 22.18 -23.08 4.24
CA GLU A 354 22.83 -24.39 4.43
C GLU A 354 21.93 -25.56 4.05
N GLN A 355 20.62 -25.42 4.29
CA GLN A 355 19.64 -26.46 4.00
C GLN A 355 18.94 -26.19 2.66
N PRO A 356 18.85 -27.21 1.78
CA PRO A 356 18.15 -27.07 0.52
C PRO A 356 16.64 -26.99 0.72
N LEU A 357 15.99 -26.23 -0.16
CA LEU A 357 14.53 -26.10 -0.22
C LEU A 357 13.94 -27.14 -1.18
N ARG A 358 12.62 -27.26 -1.16
CA ARG A 358 11.87 -28.12 -2.09
C ARG A 358 10.99 -27.27 -2.99
N ALA A 359 10.97 -27.58 -4.28
CA ALA A 359 10.09 -26.98 -5.24
C ALA A 359 9.06 -27.97 -5.76
N SER A 360 7.87 -27.46 -6.08
CA SER A 360 6.80 -28.20 -6.74
C SER A 360 6.16 -27.34 -7.84
N LEU A 361 5.37 -28.00 -8.70
CA LEU A 361 4.56 -27.34 -9.71
C LEU A 361 3.10 -27.35 -9.29
N ARG A 362 2.45 -26.20 -9.43
CA ARG A 362 1.01 -26.06 -9.25
C ARG A 362 0.50 -25.00 -10.20
N ASP A 363 -0.54 -25.34 -10.98
CA ASP A 363 -1.20 -24.42 -11.93
C ASP A 363 -0.24 -23.71 -12.88
N GLY A 364 0.80 -24.41 -13.35
CA GLY A 364 1.82 -23.85 -14.25
C GLY A 364 2.80 -22.88 -13.59
N ARG A 365 2.83 -22.83 -12.24
CA ARG A 365 3.74 -22.01 -11.45
C ARG A 365 4.69 -22.89 -10.65
N ILE A 366 5.86 -22.35 -10.34
CA ILE A 366 6.91 -23.03 -9.56
C ILE A 366 6.83 -22.49 -8.14
N LEU A 367 6.53 -23.36 -7.19
CA LEU A 367 6.44 -23.01 -5.77
C LEU A 367 7.69 -23.52 -5.08
N ILE A 368 8.44 -22.64 -4.41
CA ILE A 368 9.54 -23.04 -3.52
C ILE A 368 9.02 -22.99 -2.09
N HIS A 369 8.93 -24.16 -1.48
CA HIS A 369 8.39 -24.34 -0.14
C HIS A 369 9.33 -23.78 0.91
N ARG A 370 8.76 -23.04 1.86
CA ARG A 370 9.47 -22.52 3.01
C ARG A 370 9.08 -23.27 4.27
N ASP A 371 10.01 -23.35 5.22
CA ASP A 371 9.74 -23.95 6.52
C ASP A 371 8.73 -23.10 7.33
N ILE A 372 8.75 -21.77 7.12
CA ILE A 372 7.90 -20.79 7.81
C ILE A 372 7.49 -19.69 6.81
N GLY A 373 6.20 -19.37 6.79
CA GLY A 373 5.60 -18.34 5.94
C GLY A 373 5.23 -18.84 4.54
N SER A 374 4.65 -17.95 3.73
CA SER A 374 4.20 -18.25 2.36
C SER A 374 5.32 -18.65 1.42
N ASP A 375 5.07 -19.70 0.62
CA ASP A 375 5.97 -20.18 -0.43
C ASP A 375 6.39 -19.06 -1.38
N PHE A 376 7.62 -19.14 -1.91
CA PHE A 376 8.01 -18.28 -3.02
C PHE A 376 7.37 -18.78 -4.30
N VAL A 377 6.73 -17.88 -5.05
CA VAL A 377 6.03 -18.24 -6.28
C VAL A 377 6.76 -17.64 -7.45
N LEU A 378 7.28 -18.51 -8.32
CA LEU A 378 7.99 -18.14 -9.54
C LEU A 378 7.14 -18.48 -10.77
N GLN A 379 7.21 -17.58 -11.75
CA GLN A 379 6.61 -17.76 -13.08
C GLN A 379 7.73 -17.91 -14.12
N LEU A 380 7.62 -18.93 -14.97
CA LEU A 380 8.51 -19.13 -16.10
C LEU A 380 8.17 -18.15 -17.23
N LEU A 381 9.19 -17.62 -17.89
CA LEU A 381 9.08 -16.75 -19.06
C LEU A 381 9.47 -17.48 -20.34
N GLN A 382 9.00 -16.98 -21.48
CA GLN A 382 9.29 -17.54 -22.81
C GLN A 382 10.79 -17.64 -23.12
N ASN A 383 11.62 -16.74 -22.59
CA ASN A 383 13.09 -16.77 -22.72
C ASN A 383 13.79 -17.77 -21.78
N GLY A 384 13.04 -18.49 -20.94
CA GLY A 384 13.57 -19.46 -19.99
C GLY A 384 14.06 -18.85 -18.66
N ASN A 385 13.87 -17.56 -18.45
CA ASN A 385 14.11 -16.88 -17.17
C ASN A 385 12.90 -17.04 -16.24
N LEU A 386 13.08 -16.70 -14.96
CA LEU A 386 12.02 -16.77 -13.95
C LEU A 386 11.74 -15.38 -13.39
N VAL A 387 10.50 -15.15 -12.94
CA VAL A 387 10.14 -13.97 -12.15
C VAL A 387 9.42 -14.35 -10.89
N GLY A 388 9.75 -13.69 -9.77
CA GLY A 388 9.03 -13.82 -8.51
C GLY A 388 7.76 -12.99 -8.53
N ILE A 389 6.61 -13.62 -8.30
CA ILE A 389 5.28 -12.96 -8.37
C ILE A 389 4.54 -12.94 -7.03
N ASP A 390 5.08 -13.57 -6.00
CA ASP A 390 4.60 -13.42 -4.63
C ASP A 390 4.96 -12.05 -4.05
N SER A 391 4.30 -11.65 -2.95
CA SER A 391 4.53 -10.36 -2.29
C SER A 391 5.93 -10.23 -1.66
N GLY A 392 6.57 -11.34 -1.28
CA GLY A 392 7.89 -11.35 -0.64
C GLY A 392 9.06 -11.34 -1.62
N ASN A 393 8.82 -11.67 -2.89
CA ASN A 393 9.82 -11.75 -3.95
C ASN A 393 9.41 -10.99 -5.24
N ARG A 394 8.46 -10.06 -5.11
CA ARG A 394 7.98 -9.22 -6.20
C ARG A 394 9.13 -8.43 -6.82
N PHE A 395 9.10 -8.25 -8.14
CA PHE A 395 10.17 -7.62 -8.93
C PHE A 395 11.50 -8.38 -8.99
N ALA A 396 11.58 -9.61 -8.46
CA ALA A 396 12.75 -10.45 -8.69
C ALA A 396 12.74 -10.99 -10.12
N TYR A 397 13.72 -10.60 -10.93
CA TYR A 397 13.98 -11.15 -12.25
C TYR A 397 15.22 -12.05 -12.22
N TYR A 398 15.01 -13.33 -12.46
CA TYR A 398 16.02 -14.36 -12.37
C TYR A 398 16.52 -14.75 -13.75
N GLU A 399 17.76 -14.39 -14.05
CA GLU A 399 18.42 -14.78 -15.28
C GLU A 399 18.97 -16.18 -15.17
N ARG A 400 18.62 -17.02 -16.16
CA ARG A 400 19.21 -18.34 -16.30
C ARG A 400 20.69 -18.21 -16.66
N LYS A 401 21.57 -18.71 -15.80
CA LYS A 401 22.99 -18.75 -16.13
C LYS A 401 23.28 -19.89 -17.11
N PRO A 402 24.04 -19.63 -18.19
CA PRO A 402 24.55 -20.69 -19.05
C PRO A 402 25.49 -21.55 -18.21
N ALA A 403 25.04 -22.75 -17.87
CA ALA A 403 25.75 -23.61 -16.93
C ALA A 403 27.20 -23.88 -17.37
N ALA A 404 28.13 -23.73 -16.43
CA ALA A 404 29.37 -24.50 -16.44
C ALA A 404 28.99 -25.99 -16.29
N GLY A 405 28.75 -26.68 -17.41
CA GLY A 405 28.56 -28.13 -17.48
C GLY A 405 27.15 -28.60 -17.86
N THR A 406 27.11 -29.59 -18.76
CA THR A 406 25.94 -30.14 -19.47
C THR A 406 25.09 -31.14 -18.66
N THR A 407 25.00 -31.02 -17.33
CA THR A 407 24.11 -31.87 -16.53
C THR A 407 22.68 -31.30 -16.59
N ARG A 408 21.93 -31.74 -17.60
CA ARG A 408 20.48 -31.60 -17.63
C ARG A 408 19.93 -32.47 -16.50
N CYS A 409 19.31 -31.85 -15.49
CA CYS A 409 18.48 -32.61 -14.56
C CYS A 409 17.29 -33.16 -15.35
N THR A 410 16.98 -34.43 -15.14
CA THR A 410 15.83 -35.10 -15.75
C THR A 410 14.59 -34.75 -14.91
N PRO A 411 13.41 -34.46 -15.52
CA PRO A 411 12.19 -34.11 -14.77
C PRO A 411 11.76 -35.18 -13.76
#